data_AF-A0A7V8TTN5-F1
#
_entry.id   AF-A0A7V8TTN5-F1
#
_cell.length_a   1.000
_cell.length_b   1.000
_cell.length_c   1.000
_cell.angle_alpha   90.00
_cell.angle_beta   90.00
_cell.angle_gamma   90.00
#
_symmetry.space_group_name_H-M   'P 1'
#
loop_
_entity.id
_entity.type
_entity.pdbx_description
1 polymer ?
#
loop_
_entity_poly.entity_id
_entity_poly.type
_entity_poly.pdbx_seq_one_letter_code
_entity_poly.pdbx_strand_id
1 'polypeptide(L)'
;MRAPGAQGGFSLVSAIFVIVVLAGVVGYMLQVSTVQLTTTGQGIDAERAYRAAQGGIQWAVSHVLDNSTGSPHSDATTNCNIVDGAGFALNGYAVTLECDTYLFSDPTPRSIYQVTATATRGTIGTPDFVSRAVEVSFSQPPP
;
A
#
# COMPACT_ATOMS: atom_id res chain seq x y z
N MET A 1 -5.44 -60.55 45.80
CA MET A 1 -5.13 -59.30 45.06
C MET A 1 -6.11 -58.25 45.52
N ARG A 2 -5.65 -57.23 46.27
CA ARG A 2 -6.53 -56.24 46.93
C ARG A 2 -6.66 -55.05 45.99
N ALA A 3 -7.87 -54.79 45.50
CA ALA A 3 -8.15 -53.64 44.63
C ALA A 3 -7.95 -52.35 45.44
N PRO A 4 -7.11 -51.40 45.00
CA PRO A 4 -6.99 -50.11 45.65
C PRO A 4 -8.30 -49.33 45.48
N GLY A 5 -8.88 -48.92 46.61
CA GLY A 5 -10.06 -48.06 46.63
C GLY A 5 -9.73 -46.70 46.00
N ALA A 6 -10.43 -46.36 44.93
CA ALA A 6 -10.31 -45.07 44.29
C ALA A 6 -10.79 -43.96 45.25
N GLN A 7 -9.83 -43.24 45.83
CA GLN A 7 -10.09 -41.97 46.51
C GLN A 7 -10.45 -40.91 45.45
N GLY A 8 -11.73 -40.93 45.04
CA GLY A 8 -12.25 -40.27 43.83
C GLY A 8 -12.62 -38.78 43.95
N GLY A 9 -12.24 -38.09 45.03
CA GLY A 9 -12.64 -36.69 45.25
C GLY A 9 -11.62 -35.65 44.78
N PHE A 10 -10.34 -35.82 45.17
CA PHE A 10 -9.32 -34.78 44.97
C PHE A 10 -8.78 -34.74 43.53
N SER A 11 -8.72 -35.89 42.86
CA SER A 11 -8.26 -36.02 41.47
C SER A 11 -9.22 -35.36 40.46
N LEU A 12 -10.52 -35.35 40.78
CA LEU A 12 -11.53 -34.78 39.88
C LEU A 12 -11.43 -33.25 39.84
N VAL A 13 -11.19 -32.61 40.99
CA VAL A 13 -11.02 -31.15 41.07
C VAL A 13 -9.74 -30.70 40.37
N SER A 14 -8.63 -31.43 40.55
CA SER A 14 -7.36 -31.08 39.88
C SER A 14 -7.42 -31.30 38.36
N ALA A 15 -8.09 -32.35 37.89
CA ALA A 15 -8.28 -32.59 36.45
C ALA A 15 -9.08 -31.47 35.77
N ILE A 16 -10.17 -31.01 36.40
CA ILE A 16 -10.98 -29.90 35.87
C ILE A 16 -10.17 -28.61 35.82
N PHE A 17 -9.38 -28.31 36.85
CA PHE A 17 -8.52 -27.13 36.87
C PHE A 17 -7.54 -27.12 35.70
N VAL A 18 -6.88 -28.25 35.45
CA VAL A 18 -5.94 -28.40 34.32
C VAL A 18 -6.66 -28.20 32.97
N ILE A 19 -7.86 -28.77 32.80
CA ILE A 19 -8.64 -28.62 31.56
C ILE A 19 -9.03 -27.16 31.33
N VAL A 20 -9.47 -26.43 32.36
CA VAL A 20 -9.87 -25.03 32.25
C VAL A 20 -8.67 -24.14 31.89
N VAL A 21 -7.51 -24.34 32.53
CA VAL A 21 -6.29 -23.58 32.21
C VAL A 21 -5.81 -23.88 30.78
N LEU A 22 -5.77 -25.15 30.37
CA LEU A 22 -5.40 -25.53 29.00
C LEU A 22 -6.38 -24.97 27.98
N ALA A 23 -7.68 -25.01 28.25
CA ALA A 23 -8.69 -24.41 27.38
C ALA A 23 -8.51 -22.90 27.25
N GLY A 24 -8.16 -22.21 28.34
CA GLY A 24 -7.82 -20.79 28.33
C GLY A 24 -6.61 -20.48 27.45
N VAL A 25 -5.53 -21.27 27.56
CA VAL A 25 -4.31 -21.10 26.75
C VAL A 25 -4.58 -21.35 25.26
N VAL A 26 -5.30 -22.43 24.93
CA VAL A 26 -5.66 -22.76 23.55
C VAL A 26 -6.57 -21.69 22.94
N GLY A 27 -7.56 -21.21 23.70
CA GLY A 27 -8.45 -20.12 23.26
C GLY A 27 -7.70 -18.84 22.93
N TYR A 28 -6.73 -18.46 23.77
CA TYR A 28 -5.89 -17.28 23.54
C TYR A 28 -5.00 -17.44 22.30
N MET A 29 -4.40 -18.61 22.09
CA MET A 29 -3.57 -18.87 20.90
C MET A 29 -4.36 -18.72 19.59
N LEU A 30 -5.60 -19.18 19.53
CA LEU A 30 -6.46 -19.03 18.35
C LEU A 30 -6.75 -17.56 18.03
N GLN A 31 -6.98 -16.73 19.06
CA GLN A 31 -7.21 -15.30 18.88
C GLN A 31 -5.97 -14.62 18.28
N VAL A 32 -4.76 -14.95 18.76
CA VAL A 32 -3.50 -14.43 18.21
C VAL A 32 -3.27 -14.86 16.76
N SER A 33 -3.58 -16.12 16.40
CA SER A 33 -3.42 -16.61 15.03
C SER A 33 -4.32 -15.88 14.01
N THR A 34 -5.54 -15.50 14.41
CA THR A 34 -6.44 -14.75 13.51
C THR A 34 -5.93 -13.34 13.20
N VAL A 35 -5.33 -12.66 14.19
CA VAL A 35 -4.74 -11.33 13.99
C VAL A 35 -3.53 -11.40 13.03
N GLN A 36 -2.70 -12.44 13.15
CA GLN A 36 -1.51 -12.62 12.32
C GLN A 36 -1.82 -12.80 10.82
N LEU A 37 -2.98 -13.38 10.47
CA LEU A 37 -3.41 -13.54 9.08
C LEU A 37 -3.91 -12.22 8.46
N THR A 38 -4.52 -11.35 9.26
CA THR A 38 -5.03 -10.06 8.77
C THR A 38 -3.91 -9.07 8.42
N THR A 39 -2.85 -9.02 9.23
CA THR A 39 -1.71 -8.13 9.00
C THR A 39 -0.91 -8.50 7.75
N THR A 40 -0.77 -9.80 7.47
CA THR A 40 -0.02 -10.28 6.30
C THR A 40 -0.77 -10.01 4.99
N GLY A 41 -2.09 -10.16 4.97
CA GLY A 41 -2.92 -9.79 3.80
C GLY A 41 -2.84 -8.30 3.47
N GLN A 42 -2.92 -7.44 4.48
CA GLN A 42 -2.81 -5.98 4.30
C GLN A 42 -1.43 -5.54 3.81
N GLY A 43 -0.37 -6.24 4.23
CA GLY A 43 0.99 -5.99 3.74
C GLY A 43 1.14 -6.22 2.23
N ILE A 44 0.59 -7.32 1.73
CA ILE A 44 0.64 -7.66 0.29
C ILE A 44 -0.13 -6.64 -0.54
N ASP A 45 -1.29 -6.21 -0.09
CA ASP A 45 -2.10 -5.22 -0.81
C ASP A 45 -1.43 -3.83 -0.81
N ALA A 46 -0.72 -3.47 0.27
CA ALA A 46 0.10 -2.27 0.30
C ALA A 46 1.27 -2.31 -0.72
N GLU A 47 1.93 -3.46 -0.88
CA GLU A 47 2.99 -3.62 -1.89
C GLU A 47 2.46 -3.53 -3.32
N ARG A 48 1.28 -4.10 -3.58
CA ARG A 48 0.61 -4.01 -4.87
C ARG A 48 0.24 -2.57 -5.22
N ALA A 49 -0.31 -1.82 -4.25
CA ALA A 49 -0.56 -0.39 -4.41
C ALA A 49 0.73 0.38 -4.74
N TYR A 50 1.84 0.07 -4.05
CA TYR A 50 3.14 0.70 -4.32
C TYR A 50 3.66 0.40 -5.73
N ARG A 51 3.57 -0.86 -6.18
CA ARG A 51 3.96 -1.23 -7.56
C ARG A 51 3.08 -0.57 -8.62
N ALA A 52 1.78 -0.43 -8.35
CA ALA A 52 0.85 0.27 -9.23
C ALA A 52 1.22 1.76 -9.36
N ALA A 53 1.52 2.42 -8.24
CA ALA A 53 1.98 3.81 -8.22
C ALA A 53 3.30 3.98 -9.01
N GLN A 54 4.28 3.09 -8.81
CA GLN A 54 5.54 3.13 -9.57
C GLN A 54 5.34 2.98 -11.08
N GLY A 55 4.45 2.09 -11.52
CA GLY A 55 4.09 1.97 -12.94
C GLY A 55 3.49 3.27 -13.51
N GLY A 56 2.68 3.96 -12.71
CA GLY A 56 2.17 5.29 -13.04
C GLY A 56 3.24 6.33 -13.25
N ILE A 57 4.23 6.37 -12.34
CA ILE A 57 5.37 7.29 -12.46
C ILE A 57 6.17 6.99 -13.72
N GLN A 58 6.42 5.73 -14.05
CA GLN A 58 7.16 5.38 -15.26
C GLN A 58 6.42 5.85 -16.53
N TRP A 59 5.10 5.63 -16.58
CA TRP A 59 4.27 6.14 -17.66
C TRP A 59 4.28 7.68 -17.72
N ALA A 60 4.11 8.35 -16.58
CA ALA A 60 4.14 9.81 -16.48
C ALA A 60 5.48 10.39 -16.94
N VAL A 61 6.60 9.83 -16.49
CA VAL A 61 7.95 10.26 -16.88
C VAL A 61 8.18 10.06 -18.38
N SER A 62 7.76 8.93 -18.97
CA SER A 62 7.85 8.76 -20.43
C SER A 62 7.04 9.81 -21.18
N HIS A 63 5.87 10.19 -20.66
CA HIS A 63 5.03 11.19 -21.30
C HIS A 63 5.63 12.61 -21.24
N VAL A 64 6.29 12.95 -20.13
CA VAL A 64 6.98 14.24 -19.99
C VAL A 64 8.26 14.28 -20.85
N LEU A 65 9.01 13.18 -20.92
CA LEU A 65 10.22 13.09 -21.74
C LEU A 65 9.92 13.04 -23.25
N ASP A 66 8.90 12.32 -23.70
CA ASP A 66 8.58 12.23 -25.13
C ASP A 66 8.12 13.58 -25.70
N ASN A 67 7.48 14.43 -24.87
CA ASN A 67 7.13 15.80 -25.25
C ASN A 67 8.35 16.71 -25.49
N SER A 68 9.56 16.32 -25.07
CA SER A 68 10.78 17.06 -25.40
C SER A 68 11.30 16.75 -26.81
N THR A 69 10.69 15.82 -27.57
CA THR A 69 11.18 15.35 -28.88
C THR A 69 10.32 15.75 -30.09
N GLY A 70 9.45 16.76 -29.96
CA GLY A 70 8.78 17.38 -31.12
C GLY A 70 7.53 16.66 -31.64
N SER A 71 6.79 15.97 -30.76
CA SER A 71 5.45 15.45 -31.04
C SER A 71 4.37 16.55 -30.82
N PRO A 72 3.21 16.53 -31.51
CA PRO A 72 2.21 17.61 -31.50
C PRO A 72 1.38 17.72 -30.20
N HIS A 73 1.85 17.15 -29.10
CA HIS A 73 1.36 17.44 -27.73
C HIS A 73 2.23 18.53 -27.09
N SER A 74 2.62 19.51 -27.89
CA SER A 74 3.54 20.58 -27.56
C SER A 74 2.93 21.57 -26.57
N ASP A 75 3.09 21.31 -25.27
CA ASP A 75 3.20 22.35 -24.24
C ASP A 75 3.82 21.82 -22.92
N ALA A 76 4.81 20.93 -23.01
CA ALA A 76 5.56 20.48 -21.83
C ALA A 76 6.44 21.57 -21.19
N THR A 77 6.57 22.74 -21.81
CA THR A 77 7.33 23.86 -21.26
C THR A 77 6.62 24.55 -20.09
N THR A 78 5.31 24.34 -19.91
CA THR A 78 4.54 25.04 -18.87
C THR A 78 3.52 24.15 -18.17
N ASN A 79 3.03 23.09 -18.84
CA ASN A 79 2.04 22.21 -18.25
C ASN A 79 2.51 20.77 -18.39
N CYS A 80 2.76 20.15 -17.25
CA CYS A 80 2.77 18.71 -17.16
C CYS A 80 1.34 18.21 -17.46
N ASN A 81 1.00 18.11 -18.74
CA ASN A 81 -0.32 17.69 -19.24
C ASN A 81 -0.46 16.17 -19.14
N ILE A 82 -0.05 15.62 -17.99
CA ILE A 82 -0.57 14.34 -17.53
C ILE A 82 -2.01 14.67 -17.19
N VAL A 83 -2.94 14.15 -18.00
CA VAL A 83 -4.37 14.33 -17.77
C VAL A 83 -4.65 14.06 -16.30
N ASP A 84 -4.95 15.12 -15.56
CA ASP A 84 -5.32 15.07 -14.16
C ASP A 84 -6.57 14.17 -14.10
N GLY A 85 -6.40 12.96 -13.57
CA GLY A 85 -7.44 11.93 -13.63
C GLY A 85 -7.44 11.01 -14.85
N ALA A 86 -6.32 10.78 -15.54
CA ALA A 86 -6.09 9.54 -16.29
C ALA A 86 -6.05 8.37 -15.29
N GLY A 87 -7.22 8.04 -14.74
CA GLY A 87 -7.41 6.96 -13.79
C GLY A 87 -7.09 5.65 -14.50
N PHE A 88 -5.87 5.18 -14.33
CA PHE A 88 -5.52 3.84 -14.75
C PHE A 88 -5.78 2.90 -13.57
N ALA A 89 -6.52 1.84 -13.85
CA ALA A 89 -6.81 0.82 -12.86
C ALA A 89 -5.85 -0.35 -13.08
N LEU A 90 -4.84 -0.49 -12.22
CA LEU A 90 -3.98 -1.66 -12.25
C LEU A 90 -4.53 -2.70 -11.28
N ASN A 91 -5.20 -3.74 -11.80
CA ASN A 91 -5.66 -4.88 -11.00
C ASN A 91 -6.59 -4.48 -9.83
N GLY A 92 -7.49 -3.53 -10.07
CA GLY A 92 -8.43 -3.01 -9.05
C GLY A 92 -7.87 -1.90 -8.15
N TYR A 93 -6.64 -1.46 -8.37
CA TYR A 93 -6.06 -0.26 -7.75
C TYR A 93 -6.23 0.92 -8.69
N ALA A 94 -7.00 1.92 -8.29
CA ALA A 94 -7.17 3.16 -9.03
C ALA A 94 -5.96 4.06 -8.76
N VAL A 95 -5.22 4.42 -9.80
CA VAL A 95 -4.06 5.29 -9.67
C VAL A 95 -4.36 6.64 -10.30
N THR A 96 -4.14 7.69 -9.51
CA THR A 96 -4.24 9.09 -9.93
C THR A 96 -2.83 9.66 -10.03
N LEU A 97 -2.60 10.48 -11.06
CA LEU A 97 -1.34 11.17 -11.28
C LEU A 97 -1.60 12.66 -11.19
N GLU A 98 -0.78 13.33 -10.38
CA GLU A 98 -0.76 14.77 -10.23
C GLU A 98 0.64 15.24 -10.59
N CYS A 99 0.75 16.38 -11.27
CA CYS A 99 2.04 16.87 -11.71
C CYS A 99 2.16 18.39 -11.62
N ASP A 100 3.11 18.81 -10.80
CA ASP A 100 3.44 20.20 -10.57
C ASP A 100 4.69 20.59 -11.34
N THR A 101 4.68 21.78 -11.93
CA THR A 101 5.80 22.34 -12.68
C THR A 101 6.29 23.62 -12.01
N TYR A 102 7.59 23.66 -11.71
CA TYR A 102 8.25 24.81 -11.11
C TYR A 102 9.28 25.37 -12.08
N LEU A 103 9.07 26.62 -12.51
CA LEU A 103 9.94 27.33 -13.43
C LEU A 103 10.90 28.23 -12.66
N PHE A 104 12.20 28.05 -12.88
CA PHE A 104 13.25 28.88 -12.29
C PHE A 104 13.94 29.71 -13.39
N SER A 105 13.95 31.03 -13.22
CA SER A 105 14.38 31.99 -14.24
C SER A 105 15.74 32.67 -13.98
N ASP A 106 16.68 32.04 -13.28
CA ASP A 106 17.98 32.64 -12.92
C ASP A 106 19.19 31.73 -13.23
N PRO A 107 20.34 32.30 -13.60
CA PRO A 107 20.77 32.69 -14.96
C PRO A 107 20.76 31.55 -16.01
N THR A 108 20.41 30.32 -15.64
CA THR A 108 20.13 29.22 -16.57
C THR A 108 18.68 28.79 -16.36
N PRO A 109 17.77 28.97 -17.33
CA PRO A 109 16.38 28.55 -17.16
C PRO A 109 16.32 27.05 -16.89
N ARG A 110 15.65 26.64 -15.81
CA ARG A 110 15.44 25.23 -15.45
C ARG A 110 13.98 25.01 -15.08
N SER A 111 13.42 23.93 -15.60
CA SER A 111 12.11 23.44 -15.21
C SER A 111 12.28 22.23 -14.31
N ILE A 112 11.73 22.31 -13.10
CA ILE A 112 11.61 21.17 -12.19
C ILE A 112 10.18 20.65 -12.31
N TYR A 113 10.05 19.36 -12.60
CA TYR A 113 8.78 18.66 -12.63
C TYR A 113 8.69 17.76 -11.41
N GLN A 114 7.58 17.83 -10.69
CA GLN A 114 7.26 17.00 -9.55
C GLN A 114 6.03 16.18 -9.90
N VAL A 115 6.18 14.86 -9.96
CA VAL A 115 5.10 13.93 -10.30
C VAL A 115 4.74 13.14 -9.05
N THR A 116 3.46 13.16 -8.70
CA THR A 116 2.90 12.38 -7.60
C THR A 116 1.93 11.35 -8.14
N ALA A 117 2.21 10.07 -7.89
CA ALA A 117 1.34 8.95 -8.24
C ALA A 117 0.69 8.37 -7.00
N THR A 118 -0.64 8.39 -6.94
CA THR A 118 -1.40 7.90 -5.79
C THR A 118 -2.25 6.70 -6.19
N ALA A 119 -1.91 5.52 -5.69
CA ALA A 119 -2.67 4.29 -5.87
C ALA A 119 -3.60 4.05 -4.69
N THR A 120 -4.90 3.89 -4.97
CA THR A 120 -5.94 3.65 -3.97
C THR A 120 -6.76 2.41 -4.30
N ARG A 121 -7.20 1.70 -3.26
CA ARG A 121 -8.13 0.58 -3.37
C ARG A 121 -9.10 0.61 -2.20
N GLY A 122 -10.36 0.34 -2.51
CA GLY A 122 -11.45 0.38 -1.53
C GLY A 122 -11.95 1.80 -1.27
N THR A 123 -12.77 1.93 -0.24
CA THR A 123 -13.45 3.18 0.13
C THR A 123 -12.96 3.61 1.51
N ILE A 124 -12.76 4.91 1.72
CA ILE A 124 -12.33 5.44 3.01
C ILE A 124 -13.31 4.98 4.10
N GLY A 125 -12.77 4.41 5.19
CA GLY A 125 -13.55 3.90 6.32
C GLY A 125 -13.86 2.40 6.26
N THR A 126 -13.46 1.68 5.21
CA THR A 126 -13.50 0.20 5.20
C THR A 126 -12.17 -0.39 5.67
N PRO A 127 -12.15 -1.58 6.29
CA PRO A 127 -10.91 -2.25 6.69
C PRO A 127 -10.03 -2.68 5.51
N ASP A 128 -10.60 -2.69 4.30
CA ASP A 128 -9.92 -3.01 3.05
C ASP A 128 -9.34 -1.78 2.34
N PHE A 129 -9.48 -0.58 2.93
CA PHE A 129 -8.94 0.65 2.35
C PHE A 129 -7.42 0.67 2.41
N VAL A 130 -6.80 0.79 1.22
CA VAL A 130 -5.35 0.90 1.08
C VAL A 130 -5.05 2.05 0.13
N SER A 131 -4.19 2.97 0.56
CA SER A 131 -3.69 4.07 -0.25
C SER A 131 -2.16 4.18 -0.13
N ARG A 132 -1.47 4.28 -1.26
CA ARG A 132 -0.03 4.54 -1.34
C ARG A 132 0.25 5.62 -2.36
N ALA A 133 1.01 6.64 -1.95
CA ALA A 133 1.51 7.68 -2.83
C ALA A 133 3.03 7.53 -3.00
N VAL A 134 3.51 7.79 -4.21
CA VAL A 134 4.93 7.86 -4.55
C VAL A 134 5.16 9.15 -5.30
N GLU A 135 6.23 9.85 -4.95
CA GLU A 135 6.56 11.16 -5.50
C GLU A 135 7.97 11.14 -6.07
N VAL A 136 8.15 11.74 -7.24
CA VAL A 136 9.44 11.88 -7.90
C VAL A 136 9.58 13.28 -8.49
N SER A 137 10.71 13.92 -8.22
CA SER A 137 11.10 15.20 -8.81
C SER A 137 12.26 15.02 -9.79
N PHE A 138 12.16 15.61 -10.97
CA PHE A 138 13.26 15.66 -11.95
C PHE A 138 13.43 17.05 -12.54
N SER A 139 14.68 17.44 -12.82
CA SER A 139 15.01 18.71 -13.46
C SER A 139 15.41 18.48 -14.91
N GLN A 140 14.80 19.20 -15.84
CA GLN A 140 15.26 19.20 -17.23
C GLN A 140 16.20 20.38 -17.46
N PRO A 141 17.38 20.18 -18.10
CA PRO A 141 18.18 21.28 -18.61
C PRO A 141 17.42 22.04 -19.70
N PRO A 142 17.69 23.34 -19.91
CA PRO A 142 17.08 24.08 -21.01
C PRO A 142 17.47 23.46 -22.37
N PRO A 143 16.57 23.48 -23.36
CA PRO A 143 16.87 23.03 -24.73
C PRO A 143 17.95 23.88 -25.40
#